data_AF-A0A4U9RC71-F1
#
_entry.id   AF-A0A4U9RC71-F1
#
_cell.length_a   1.000
_cell.length_b   1.000
_cell.length_c   1.000
_cell.angle_alpha   90.00
_cell.angle_beta   90.00
_cell.angle_gamma   90.00
#
_symmetry.space_group_name_H-M   'P 1'
#
loop_
_entity.id
_entity.type
_entity.pdbx_description
1 polymer ?
#
loop_
_entity_poly.entity_id
_entity_poly.type
_entity_poly.pdbx_seq_one_letter_code
_entity_poly.pdbx_strand_id
1 'polypeptide(L)'
;MNIKQLAEEAHKNAVDHGFWEEEYNVITKMSVQGFNDREVKAVKRAFMCQRLMLIVTEISEAVSELRKDDKENYSEELADIVLRVADTSLGDTVDIEKELIKKMDKNKNRPYKHGKLF
;
A
#
# COMPACT_ATOMS: atom_id res chain seq x y z
N MET A 1 -8.33 -3.24 16.78
CA MET A 1 -8.34 -3.41 15.32
C MET A 1 -7.40 -4.56 14.95
N ASN A 2 -7.87 -5.55 14.20
CA ASN A 2 -7.01 -6.57 13.58
C ASN A 2 -6.55 -6.10 12.17
N ILE A 3 -5.68 -6.86 11.49
CA ILE A 3 -5.10 -6.44 10.21
C ILE A 3 -6.17 -6.34 9.12
N LYS A 4 -7.10 -7.31 9.10
CA LYS A 4 -8.23 -7.26 8.18
C LYS A 4 -9.07 -6.00 8.35
N GLN A 5 -9.45 -5.67 9.58
CA GLN A 5 -10.20 -4.45 9.92
C GLN A 5 -9.43 -3.19 9.53
N LEU A 6 -8.11 -3.16 9.79
CA LEU A 6 -7.25 -2.06 9.38
C LEU A 6 -7.29 -1.83 7.87
N ALA A 7 -7.16 -2.89 7.06
CA ALA A 7 -7.21 -2.78 5.61
C ALA A 7 -8.60 -2.34 5.12
N GLU A 8 -9.67 -2.87 5.70
CA GLU A 8 -11.06 -2.48 5.39
C GLU A 8 -11.34 -1.01 5.72
N GLU A 9 -10.93 -0.55 6.91
CA GLU A 9 -11.14 0.84 7.36
C GLU A 9 -10.27 1.83 6.56
N ALA A 10 -8.99 1.51 6.34
CA ALA A 10 -8.09 2.36 5.56
C ALA A 10 -8.56 2.51 4.11
N HIS A 11 -8.95 1.39 3.47
CA HIS A 11 -9.45 1.42 2.10
C HIS A 11 -10.78 2.16 1.99
N LYS A 12 -11.71 1.91 2.93
CA LYS A 12 -12.98 2.64 2.99
C LYS A 12 -12.74 4.14 3.10
N ASN A 13 -11.86 4.55 4.01
CA ASN A 13 -11.53 5.97 4.17
C ASN A 13 -10.95 6.57 2.89
N ALA A 14 -10.02 5.88 2.23
CA ALA A 14 -9.43 6.34 0.97
C ALA A 14 -10.48 6.47 -0.16
N VAL A 15 -11.39 5.50 -0.27
CA VAL A 15 -12.50 5.55 -1.24
C VAL A 15 -13.46 6.69 -0.92
N ASP A 16 -13.86 6.85 0.34
CA ASP A 16 -14.77 7.92 0.78
C ASP A 16 -14.19 9.33 0.53
N HIS A 17 -12.85 9.45 0.48
CA HIS A 17 -12.13 10.70 0.16
C HIS A 17 -11.77 10.84 -1.33
N GLY A 18 -12.25 9.93 -2.19
CA GLY A 18 -12.12 10.05 -3.63
C GLY A 18 -10.79 9.56 -4.22
N PHE A 19 -9.89 8.99 -3.43
CA PHE A 19 -8.55 8.57 -3.91
C PHE A 19 -8.60 7.46 -4.97
N TRP A 20 -9.72 6.76 -5.10
CA TRP A 20 -9.93 5.67 -6.07
C TRP A 20 -10.84 6.05 -7.25
N GLU A 21 -11.46 7.23 -7.22
CA GLU A 21 -12.49 7.63 -8.19
C GLU A 21 -11.96 7.72 -9.62
N GLU A 22 -10.79 8.33 -9.81
CA GLU A 22 -10.19 8.48 -11.14
C GLU A 22 -9.88 7.14 -11.79
N GLU A 23 -9.28 6.20 -11.04
CA GLU A 23 -9.01 4.85 -11.55
C GLU A 23 -10.31 4.17 -11.96
N TYR A 24 -11.32 4.14 -11.08
CA TYR A 24 -12.60 3.50 -11.39
C TYR A 24 -13.28 4.11 -12.61
N ASN A 25 -13.27 5.43 -12.73
CA ASN A 25 -13.84 6.14 -13.86
C ASN A 25 -13.10 5.83 -15.17
N VAL A 26 -11.77 5.86 -15.17
CA VAL A 26 -10.94 5.57 -16.35
C VAL A 26 -11.10 4.12 -16.78
N ILE A 27 -10.96 3.17 -15.86
CA ILE A 27 -11.06 1.75 -16.16
C ILE A 27 -12.47 1.39 -16.67
N THR A 28 -13.52 1.94 -16.06
CA THR A 28 -14.90 1.71 -16.53
C THR A 28 -15.10 2.24 -17.95
N LYS A 29 -14.62 3.46 -18.24
CA LYS A 29 -14.68 4.04 -19.59
C LYS A 29 -13.92 3.19 -20.61
N MET A 30 -12.74 2.70 -20.27
CA MET A 30 -11.97 1.83 -21.16
C MET A 30 -12.71 0.51 -21.44
N SER A 31 -13.32 -0.10 -20.43
CA SER A 31 -14.06 -1.35 -20.60
C SER A 31 -15.28 -1.18 -21.51
N VAL A 32 -16.01 -0.06 -21.43
CA VAL A 32 -17.16 0.18 -22.32
C VAL A 32 -16.77 0.60 -23.74
N GLN A 33 -15.56 1.16 -23.92
CA GLN A 33 -15.05 1.58 -25.24
C GLN A 33 -14.35 0.47 -26.03
N GLY A 34 -14.35 -0.77 -25.51
CA GLY A 34 -13.83 -1.93 -26.24
C GLY A 34 -12.31 -2.05 -26.23
N PHE A 35 -11.62 -1.40 -25.29
CA PHE A 35 -10.18 -1.65 -25.06
C PHE A 35 -9.96 -3.11 -24.67
N ASN A 36 -8.88 -3.70 -25.16
CA ASN A 36 -8.56 -5.08 -24.83
C ASN A 36 -7.98 -5.20 -23.41
N ASP A 37 -7.98 -6.42 -22.87
CA ASP A 37 -7.46 -6.72 -21.53
C ASP A 37 -6.04 -6.24 -21.28
N ARG A 38 -5.17 -6.25 -22.30
CA ARG A 38 -3.77 -5.84 -22.16
C ARG A 38 -3.67 -4.33 -21.94
N GLU A 39 -4.47 -3.54 -22.64
CA GLU A 39 -4.54 -2.09 -22.49
C GLU A 39 -5.11 -1.70 -21.12
N VAL A 40 -6.22 -2.30 -20.73
CA VAL A 40 -6.84 -2.07 -19.40
C VAL A 40 -5.85 -2.43 -18.29
N LYS A 41 -5.15 -3.57 -18.39
CA LYS A 41 -4.11 -3.97 -17.42
C LYS A 41 -2.90 -3.05 -17.42
N ALA A 42 -2.55 -2.44 -18.56
CA ALA A 42 -1.46 -1.46 -18.60
C ALA A 42 -1.82 -0.21 -17.78
N VAL A 43 -3.04 0.29 -17.92
CA VAL A 43 -3.53 1.46 -17.16
C VAL A 43 -3.70 1.13 -15.67
N LYS A 44 -4.28 -0.01 -15.31
CA LYS A 44 -4.34 -0.46 -13.91
C LYS A 44 -2.96 -0.49 -13.25
N ARG A 45 -1.95 -1.03 -13.95
CA ARG A 45 -0.57 -1.03 -13.45
C ARG A 45 0.00 0.37 -13.24
N ALA A 46 -0.37 1.35 -14.06
CA ALA A 46 0.05 2.73 -13.86
C ALA A 46 -0.52 3.29 -12.54
N PHE A 47 -1.79 3.06 -12.24
CA PHE A 47 -2.41 3.43 -10.96
C PHE A 47 -1.81 2.68 -9.76
N MET A 48 -1.54 1.37 -9.91
CA MET A 48 -0.82 0.61 -8.88
C MET A 48 0.57 1.21 -8.61
N CYS A 49 1.33 1.54 -9.66
CA CYS A 49 2.63 2.19 -9.53
C CYS A 49 2.52 3.55 -8.83
N GLN A 50 1.50 4.35 -9.14
CA GLN A 50 1.24 5.61 -8.46
C GLN A 50 1.03 5.41 -6.95
N ARG A 51 0.18 4.46 -6.54
CA ARG A 51 -0.02 4.13 -5.11
C ARG A 51 1.26 3.67 -4.42
N LEU A 52 2.04 2.82 -5.08
CA LEU A 52 3.36 2.40 -4.58
C LEU A 52 4.30 3.59 -4.37
N MET A 53 4.27 4.57 -5.26
CA MET A 53 5.08 5.78 -5.11
C MET A 53 4.59 6.69 -3.98
N LEU A 54 3.29 6.72 -3.67
CA LEU A 54 2.78 7.41 -2.48
C LEU A 54 3.28 6.74 -1.18
N ILE A 55 3.43 5.42 -1.14
CA ILE A 55 4.07 4.76 0.01
C ILE A 55 5.54 5.21 0.15
N VAL A 56 6.23 5.42 -0.97
CA VAL A 56 7.62 5.90 -0.97
C VAL A 56 7.72 7.35 -0.47
N THR A 57 6.70 8.18 -0.67
CA THR A 57 6.70 9.55 -0.11
C THR A 57 6.60 9.50 1.42
N GLU A 58 5.74 8.67 2.00
CA GLU A 58 5.62 8.56 3.47
C GLU A 58 6.95 8.04 4.10
N ILE A 59 7.67 7.16 3.40
CA ILE A 59 9.02 6.74 3.82
C ILE A 59 10.01 7.92 3.80
N SER A 60 9.90 8.79 2.80
CA SER A 60 10.76 9.97 2.66
C SER A 60 10.45 11.02 3.74
N GLU A 61 9.18 11.15 4.11
CA GLU A 61 8.71 11.99 5.22
C GLU A 61 9.22 11.45 6.55
N ALA A 62 9.07 10.15 6.83
CA ALA A 62 9.64 9.51 8.01
C ALA A 62 11.17 9.75 8.14
N VAL A 63 11.94 9.63 7.05
CA VAL A 63 13.38 9.93 7.07
C VAL A 63 13.64 11.41 7.35
N SER A 64 12.79 12.30 6.86
CA SER A 64 12.90 13.75 7.08
C SER A 64 12.68 14.11 8.55
N GLU A 65 11.68 13.53 9.19
CA GLU A 65 11.40 13.75 10.62
C GLU A 65 12.46 13.12 11.53
N LEU A 66 12.95 11.92 11.17
CA LEU A 66 14.09 11.30 11.87
C LEU A 66 15.33 12.20 11.87
N ARG A 67 15.61 12.90 10.77
CA ARG A 67 16.76 13.82 10.66
C ARG A 67 16.60 15.08 11.52
N LYS A 68 15.38 15.43 11.90
CA LYS A 68 15.08 16.55 12.80
C LYS A 68 15.08 16.14 14.27
N ASP A 69 15.32 14.86 14.57
CA ASP A 69 15.11 14.26 15.91
C ASP A 69 13.66 14.43 16.40
N ASP A 70 12.72 14.50 15.46
CA ASP A 70 11.30 14.68 15.75
C ASP A 70 10.60 13.32 15.84
N LYS A 71 10.62 12.76 17.05
CA LYS A 71 10.09 11.42 17.31
C LYS A 71 8.57 11.34 17.15
N GLU A 72 7.84 12.42 17.41
CA GLU A 72 6.38 12.43 17.35
C GLU A 72 5.95 12.33 15.89
N ASN A 73 6.42 13.24 15.05
CA ASN A 73 6.09 13.22 13.61
C ASN A 73 6.69 11.96 12.94
N TYR A 74 7.89 11.52 13.32
CA TYR A 74 8.42 10.24 12.83
C TYR A 74 7.47 9.06 13.11
N SER A 75 6.81 9.05 14.26
CA SER A 75 5.86 7.98 14.62
C SER A 75 4.56 8.07 13.81
N GLU A 76 4.12 9.28 13.49
CA GLU A 76 2.97 9.54 12.60
C GLU A 76 3.26 9.05 11.18
N GLU A 77 4.43 9.38 10.62
CA GLU A 77 4.82 8.93 9.27
C GLU A 77 4.92 7.41 9.16
N LEU A 78 5.36 6.72 10.23
CA LEU A 78 5.33 5.26 10.27
C LEU A 78 3.89 4.70 10.23
N ALA A 79 2.93 5.39 10.85
CA ALA A 79 1.53 5.02 10.77
C ALA A 79 0.97 5.24 9.36
N ASP A 80 1.36 6.33 8.69
CA ASP A 80 0.95 6.62 7.31
C ASP A 80 1.46 5.57 6.33
N ILE A 81 2.72 5.11 6.47
CA ILE A 81 3.23 3.97 5.70
C ILE A 81 2.32 2.75 5.86
N VAL A 82 1.93 2.42 7.10
CA VAL A 82 1.08 1.26 7.39
C VAL A 82 -0.32 1.43 6.77
N LEU A 83 -0.92 2.61 6.89
CA LEU A 83 -2.24 2.91 6.34
C LEU A 83 -2.24 2.85 4.80
N ARG A 84 -1.22 3.43 4.14
CA ARG A 84 -1.06 3.37 2.69
C ARG A 84 -0.88 1.95 2.19
N VAL A 85 -0.09 1.13 2.89
CA VAL A 85 0.07 -0.30 2.56
C VAL A 85 -1.26 -1.04 2.73
N ALA A 86 -1.99 -0.78 3.80
CA ALA A 86 -3.26 -1.44 4.09
C ALA A 86 -4.33 -1.11 3.01
N ASP A 87 -4.56 0.17 2.71
CA ASP A 87 -5.44 0.62 1.62
C ASP A 87 -5.03 0.01 0.27
N THR A 88 -3.76 0.19 -0.12
CA THR A 88 -3.23 -0.32 -1.40
C THR A 88 -3.42 -1.82 -1.50
N SER A 89 -3.16 -2.57 -0.42
CA SER A 89 -3.29 -4.02 -0.43
C SER A 89 -4.72 -4.48 -0.69
N LEU A 90 -5.72 -3.88 -0.01
CA LEU A 90 -7.10 -4.28 -0.20
C LEU A 90 -7.62 -3.87 -1.57
N GLY A 91 -7.33 -2.64 -2.00
CA GLY A 91 -7.76 -2.14 -3.30
C GLY A 91 -7.11 -2.86 -4.48
N ASP A 92 -5.87 -3.35 -4.33
CA ASP A 92 -5.20 -4.23 -5.31
C ASP A 92 -5.57 -5.72 -5.13
N THR A 93 -6.58 -6.03 -4.32
CA THR A 93 -7.12 -7.38 -4.06
C THR A 93 -6.12 -8.37 -3.43
N VAL A 94 -5.19 -7.85 -2.63
CA VAL A 94 -4.21 -8.62 -1.85
C VAL A 94 -4.70 -8.83 -0.43
N ASP A 95 -4.80 -10.10 -0.02
CA ASP A 95 -5.02 -10.48 1.39
C ASP A 95 -3.73 -10.28 2.19
N ILE A 96 -3.56 -9.07 2.71
CA ILE A 96 -2.34 -8.67 3.42
C ILE A 96 -2.15 -9.44 4.73
N GLU A 97 -3.22 -9.78 5.45
CA GLU A 97 -3.15 -10.55 6.68
C GLU A 97 -2.57 -11.95 6.41
N LYS A 98 -3.09 -12.63 5.38
CA LYS A 98 -2.58 -13.93 4.96
C LYS A 98 -1.11 -13.88 4.53
N GLU A 99 -0.72 -12.88 3.74
CA GLU A 99 0.68 -12.75 3.29
C GLU A 99 1.63 -12.40 4.45
N LEU A 100 1.18 -11.60 5.43
CA LEU A 100 1.93 -11.32 6.65
C LEU A 100 2.12 -12.58 7.50
N ILE A 101 1.08 -13.38 7.74
CA ILE A 101 1.17 -14.65 8.49
C ILE A 101 2.21 -15.58 7.83
N LYS A 102 2.06 -15.80 6.52
CA LYS A 102 2.99 -16.61 5.71
C LYS A 102 4.43 -16.09 5.78
N LYS A 103 4.60 -14.76 5.74
CA LYS A 103 5.92 -14.12 5.82
C LYS A 103 6.54 -14.27 7.21
N MET A 104 5.75 -14.09 8.27
CA MET A 104 6.20 -14.27 9.66
C MET A 104 6.67 -15.70 9.91
N ASP A 105 5.91 -16.70 9.46
CA ASP A 105 6.31 -18.11 9.59
C ASP A 105 7.57 -18.45 8.80
N LYS A 106 7.72 -17.88 7.60
CA LYS A 106 8.98 -17.97 6.85
C LYS A 106 10.14 -17.32 7.59
N ASN A 107 9.94 -16.18 8.25
CA ASN A 107 10.99 -15.43 8.95
C ASN A 107 11.44 -16.11 10.25
N LYS A 108 10.55 -16.77 10.99
CA LYS A 108 10.88 -17.53 12.22
C LYS A 108 11.98 -18.58 11.98
N ASN A 109 12.01 -19.16 10.78
CA ASN A 109 12.94 -20.21 10.41
C ASN A 109 14.23 -19.69 9.74
N ARG A 110 14.45 -18.38 9.66
CA ARG A 110 15.64 -17.82 9.01
C ARG A 110 16.82 -17.73 9.99
N PRO A 111 18.06 -17.86 9.49
CA PRO A 111 19.24 -17.65 10.32
C PRO A 111 19.32 -16.19 10.78
N TYR A 112 20.09 -15.94 11.84
CA TYR A 112 20.30 -14.60 12.40
C TYR A 112 20.65 -13.57 11.32
N LYS A 113 19.92 -12.45 11.31
CA LYS A 113 19.97 -11.37 10.29
C LYS A 113 19.88 -11.84 8.84
N HIS A 114 19.41 -13.06 8.61
CA HIS A 114 19.45 -13.72 7.31
C HIS A 114 20.86 -13.73 6.68
N GLY A 115 21.91 -13.73 7.52
CA GLY A 115 23.31 -13.60 7.09
C GLY A 115 23.77 -12.18 6.71
N LYS A 116 22.99 -11.14 7.03
CA LYS A 116 23.31 -9.73 6.71
C LYS A 116 23.80 -8.94 7.92
N LEU A 117 24.36 -7.74 7.68
CA LEU A 117 24.78 -6.80 8.73
C LEU A 117 23.59 -6.07 9.36
N PHE A 118 22.59 -5.77 8.54
CA PHE A 118 21.32 -5.13 8.86
C PHE A 118 20.22 -5.70 7.95
#